data_AF-A0AAW1BK06-F1
#
_entry.id   AF-A0AAW1BK06-F1
#
_cell.length_a   1.000
_cell.length_b   1.000
_cell.length_c   1.000
_cell.angle_alpha   90.00
_cell.angle_beta   90.00
_cell.angle_gamma   90.00
#
_symmetry.space_group_name_H-M   'P 1'
#
loop_
_entity.id
_entity.type
_entity.pdbx_description
1 polymer ?
#
loop_
_entity_poly.entity_id
_entity_poly.type
_entity_poly.pdbx_seq_one_letter_code
_entity_poly.pdbx_strand_id
1 'polypeptide(L)'
;ELVPKDISLDLSPDTWRTNRNHPQFLDSKPFLDFKESRKFSRHLFRTKRSIFFPTGIKVCPEESIEQATANHLKYFKLRVCQEAIWEAFKVFLDRLPGQQEYQQWLNECEAGTMNIFEMGTNFSQSEEYQSFIAKVRDMVFKKISVGHSFSYIY
;
A
#
# COMPACT_ATOMS: atom_id res chain seq x y z
N GLU A 1 31.89 33.64 10.93
CA GLU A 1 30.97 33.11 9.90
C GLU A 1 31.55 31.83 9.33
N LEU A 2 30.85 30.73 9.47
CA LEU A 2 31.24 29.41 8.97
C LEU A 2 30.21 29.00 7.92
N VAL A 3 30.59 29.13 6.66
CA VAL A 3 29.79 28.72 5.49
C VAL A 3 29.84 27.18 5.39
N PRO A 4 28.69 26.47 5.39
CA PRO A 4 28.67 25.02 5.22
C PRO A 4 28.98 24.62 3.77
N LYS A 5 29.73 23.52 3.64
CA LYS A 5 30.09 22.89 2.36
C LYS A 5 28.86 22.24 1.72
N ASP A 6 28.60 22.58 0.47
CA ASP A 6 27.59 21.96 -0.38
C ASP A 6 27.89 20.46 -0.57
N ILE A 7 26.98 19.60 -0.10
CA ILE A 7 26.95 18.19 -0.42
C ILE A 7 26.05 18.05 -1.65
N SER A 8 26.65 18.08 -2.83
CA SER A 8 26.00 17.68 -4.07
C SER A 8 25.80 16.15 -4.04
N LEU A 9 24.56 15.71 -3.83
CA LEU A 9 24.13 14.34 -4.06
C LEU A 9 23.60 14.26 -5.49
N ASP A 10 24.50 13.91 -6.40
CA ASP A 10 24.18 13.50 -7.77
C ASP A 10 23.43 12.15 -7.72
N LEU A 11 22.10 12.22 -7.87
CA LEU A 11 21.23 11.03 -7.97
C LEU A 11 21.19 10.58 -9.44
N SER A 12 22.11 9.69 -9.80
CA SER A 12 22.11 8.96 -11.07
C SER A 12 20.96 7.93 -11.13
N PRO A 13 20.11 7.91 -12.17
CA PRO A 13 18.86 7.16 -12.14
C PRO A 13 18.96 5.82 -12.91
N ASP A 14 19.63 4.79 -12.39
CA ASP A 14 19.70 3.49 -13.12
C ASP A 14 19.89 2.20 -12.27
N THR A 15 19.39 2.12 -11.03
CA THR A 15 19.67 0.96 -10.15
C THR A 15 18.60 -0.14 -10.07
N TRP A 16 17.47 -0.10 -10.80
CA TRP A 16 16.43 -1.14 -10.63
C TRP A 16 16.53 -2.34 -11.58
N ARG A 17 17.61 -2.52 -12.33
CA ARG A 17 17.83 -3.76 -13.08
C ARG A 17 18.95 -4.57 -12.46
N THR A 18 18.60 -5.66 -11.77
CA THR A 18 19.25 -6.96 -11.95
C THR A 18 18.61 -8.07 -11.09
N ASN A 19 18.47 -9.23 -11.74
CA ASN A 19 18.51 -10.58 -11.18
C ASN A 19 17.40 -11.05 -10.22
N ARG A 20 16.43 -11.78 -10.79
CA ARG A 20 15.82 -12.94 -10.12
C ARG A 20 15.98 -14.17 -11.01
N ASN A 21 17.08 -14.89 -10.78
CA ASN A 21 17.24 -16.27 -11.23
C ASN A 21 16.75 -17.24 -10.12
N HIS A 22 15.89 -18.17 -10.55
CA HIS A 22 15.71 -19.56 -10.05
C HIS A 22 14.86 -19.82 -8.79
N PRO A 23 14.14 -20.98 -8.69
CA PRO A 23 14.50 -22.29 -9.25
C PRO A 23 13.56 -22.98 -10.25
N GLN A 24 14.20 -23.70 -11.18
CA GLN A 24 13.69 -24.81 -11.99
C GLN A 24 13.01 -25.89 -11.13
N PHE A 25 11.85 -26.36 -11.59
CA PHE A 25 11.32 -27.67 -11.21
C PHE A 25 11.34 -28.55 -12.46
N LEU A 26 12.25 -29.54 -12.44
CA LEU A 26 12.32 -30.64 -13.39
C LEU A 26 11.15 -31.60 -13.12
N ASP A 27 10.45 -32.02 -14.17
CA ASP A 27 10.48 -33.43 -14.56
C ASP A 27 9.81 -33.65 -15.92
N SER A 28 10.36 -34.59 -16.68
CA SER A 28 9.98 -34.85 -18.06
C SER A 28 9.65 -36.34 -18.29
N LYS A 29 8.49 -36.54 -18.97
CA LYS A 29 8.10 -37.63 -19.91
C LYS A 29 7.74 -39.03 -19.34
N PRO A 30 7.03 -39.92 -20.10
CA PRO A 30 6.60 -39.82 -21.51
C PRO A 30 5.10 -40.14 -21.84
N PHE A 31 4.71 -39.65 -23.02
CA PHE A 31 3.84 -40.18 -24.10
C PHE A 31 3.09 -41.52 -23.92
N LEU A 32 1.89 -41.57 -24.54
CA LEU A 32 0.86 -42.64 -24.69
C LEU A 32 -0.37 -42.33 -23.80
N ASP A 33 -1.59 -42.11 -24.28
CA ASP A 33 -2.26 -42.74 -25.41
C ASP A 33 -3.26 -41.77 -26.08
N PHE A 34 -3.13 -41.64 -27.40
CA PHE A 34 -4.02 -40.90 -28.28
C PHE A 34 -5.12 -41.87 -28.68
N LYS A 35 -6.29 -41.79 -28.02
CA LYS A 35 -7.64 -42.21 -28.49
C LYS A 35 -8.45 -42.93 -27.40
N GLU A 36 -9.04 -42.17 -26.48
CA GLU A 36 -10.43 -42.40 -25.99
C GLU A 36 -10.78 -41.44 -24.85
N SER A 37 -11.38 -40.30 -25.17
CA SER A 37 -12.29 -39.60 -24.25
C SER A 37 -13.06 -38.49 -24.97
N ARG A 38 -13.67 -38.81 -26.12
CA ARG A 38 -14.58 -37.91 -26.84
C ARG A 38 -15.90 -37.61 -26.09
N LYS A 39 -15.96 -37.77 -24.77
CA LYS A 39 -17.20 -37.70 -23.98
C LYS A 39 -17.12 -36.99 -22.62
N PHE A 40 -16.02 -36.35 -22.22
CA PHE A 40 -15.95 -35.73 -20.88
C PHE A 40 -15.20 -34.38 -20.82
N SER A 41 -15.65 -33.39 -21.58
CA SER A 41 -15.20 -31.99 -21.40
C SER A 41 -16.12 -31.00 -22.12
N ARG A 42 -17.44 -31.12 -21.90
CA ARG A 42 -18.38 -30.03 -22.23
C ARG A 42 -18.35 -28.90 -21.20
N HIS A 43 -17.54 -28.98 -20.15
CA HIS A 43 -17.32 -27.90 -19.18
C HIS A 43 -15.81 -27.71 -19.01
N LEU A 44 -15.38 -26.44 -18.97
CA LEU A 44 -14.02 -25.95 -18.71
C LEU A 44 -13.07 -25.73 -19.90
N PHE A 45 -13.56 -25.17 -21.00
CA PHE A 45 -12.72 -24.18 -21.70
C PHE A 45 -12.83 -22.85 -20.95
N ARG A 46 -12.14 -22.74 -19.80
CA ARG A 46 -11.76 -21.42 -19.31
C ARG A 46 -10.81 -20.86 -20.35
N THR A 47 -11.30 -20.00 -21.24
CA THR A 47 -10.46 -19.26 -22.17
C THR A 47 -9.31 -18.66 -21.37
N LYS A 48 -8.09 -19.12 -21.67
CA LYS A 48 -6.86 -18.59 -21.10
C LYS A 48 -6.82 -17.12 -21.54
N ARG A 49 -7.11 -16.18 -20.63
CA ARG A 49 -6.92 -14.75 -20.93
C ARG A 49 -5.46 -14.60 -21.32
N SER A 50 -5.20 -14.07 -22.51
CA SER A 50 -3.85 -13.80 -22.99
C SER A 50 -3.08 -13.06 -21.90
N ILE A 51 -1.88 -13.54 -21.58
CA ILE A 51 -0.93 -12.94 -20.63
C ILE A 51 -0.29 -11.67 -21.24
N PHE A 52 -0.97 -11.05 -22.21
CA PHE A 52 -0.81 -9.62 -22.43
C PHE A 52 -1.50 -8.98 -21.26
N PHE A 53 -0.76 -8.74 -20.17
CA PHE A 53 -1.20 -7.80 -19.16
C PHE A 53 -1.43 -6.48 -19.92
N PRO A 54 -2.67 -6.03 -20.14
CA PRO A 54 -2.83 -4.65 -20.57
C PRO A 54 -2.12 -3.84 -19.48
N THR A 55 -1.19 -2.97 -19.87
CA THR A 55 -0.66 -1.96 -18.95
C THR A 55 -1.87 -1.41 -18.20
N GLY A 56 -1.89 -1.49 -16.86
CA GLY A 56 -3.05 -1.06 -16.06
C GLY A 56 -3.42 0.42 -16.24
N ILE A 57 -2.60 1.13 -17.02
CA ILE A 57 -2.74 2.47 -17.58
C ILE A 57 -3.94 2.48 -18.54
N LYS A 58 -4.96 3.28 -18.21
CA LYS A 58 -6.13 3.51 -19.05
C LYS A 58 -5.92 4.85 -19.76
N VAL A 59 -5.81 4.80 -21.08
CA VAL A 59 -5.69 5.98 -21.94
C VAL A 59 -6.89 6.02 -22.88
N CYS A 60 -7.52 7.18 -23.01
CA CYS A 60 -8.58 7.41 -23.98
C CYS A 60 -7.96 7.64 -25.38
N PRO A 61 -8.48 7.03 -26.46
CA PRO A 61 -7.98 7.29 -27.81
C PRO A 61 -8.03 8.77 -28.23
N GLU A 62 -8.94 9.55 -27.63
CA GLU A 62 -9.19 10.95 -27.96
C GLU A 62 -8.32 11.94 -27.16
N GLU A 63 -7.55 11.50 -26.16
CA GLU A 63 -6.76 12.40 -25.30
C GLU A 63 -5.32 12.57 -25.80
N SER A 64 -4.73 13.76 -25.60
CA SER A 64 -3.32 13.99 -25.91
C SER A 64 -2.40 13.34 -24.87
N ILE A 65 -1.11 13.18 -25.19
CA ILE A 65 -0.13 12.61 -24.24
C ILE A 65 -0.02 13.47 -22.96
N GLU A 66 -0.09 14.79 -23.11
CA GLU A 66 -0.07 15.74 -21.99
C GLU A 66 -1.31 15.57 -21.12
N GLN A 67 -2.49 15.42 -21.73
CA GLN A 67 -3.74 15.19 -21.02
C GLN A 67 -3.76 13.85 -20.31
N ALA A 68 -3.32 12.77 -20.97
CA ALA A 68 -3.14 11.47 -20.35
C ALA A 68 -2.20 11.56 -19.14
N THR A 69 -1.08 12.27 -19.27
CA THR A 69 -0.10 12.43 -18.18
C THR A 69 -0.71 13.20 -17.00
N ALA A 70 -1.42 14.29 -17.27
CA ALA A 70 -2.12 15.05 -16.23
C ALA A 70 -3.19 14.22 -15.52
N ASN A 71 -3.97 13.43 -16.27
CA ASN A 71 -4.99 12.53 -15.74
C ASN A 71 -4.36 11.43 -14.85
N HIS A 72 -3.27 10.82 -15.30
CA HIS A 72 -2.54 9.82 -14.52
C HIS A 72 -1.95 10.42 -13.24
N LEU A 73 -1.39 11.63 -13.30
CA LEU A 73 -0.87 12.31 -12.13
C LEU A 73 -1.98 12.62 -11.12
N LYS A 74 -3.13 13.13 -11.58
CA LYS A 74 -4.29 13.38 -10.73
C LYS A 74 -4.79 12.10 -10.07
N TYR A 75 -4.93 11.02 -10.84
CA TYR A 75 -5.34 9.72 -10.32
C TYR A 75 -4.34 9.19 -9.28
N PHE A 76 -3.04 9.25 -9.58
CA PHE A 76 -1.99 8.82 -8.66
C PHE A 76 -2.07 9.58 -7.33
N LYS A 77 -2.16 10.92 -7.38
CA LYS A 77 -2.30 11.76 -6.17
C LYS A 77 -3.52 11.35 -5.36
N LEU A 78 -4.68 11.24 -6.00
CA LEU A 78 -5.90 10.83 -5.32
C LEU A 78 -5.71 9.49 -4.61
N ARG A 79 -5.20 8.46 -5.30
CA ARG A 79 -5.04 7.12 -4.71
C ARG A 79 -4.04 7.12 -3.56
N VAL A 80 -2.90 7.80 -3.70
CA VAL A 80 -1.92 7.91 -2.62
C VAL A 80 -2.51 8.60 -1.41
N CYS A 81 -3.28 9.68 -1.60
CA CYS A 81 -3.96 10.36 -0.50
C CYS A 81 -4.96 9.45 0.20
N GLN A 82 -5.79 8.72 -0.55
CA GLN A 82 -6.77 7.78 0.03
C GLN A 82 -6.10 6.72 0.91
N GLU A 83 -5.06 6.06 0.39
CA GLU A 83 -4.33 5.03 1.11
C GLU A 83 -3.59 5.62 2.32
N ALA A 84 -2.92 6.77 2.16
CA ALA A 84 -2.18 7.41 3.25
C ALA A 84 -3.10 7.80 4.42
N ILE A 85 -4.29 8.35 4.12
CA ILE A 85 -5.27 8.71 5.15
C ILE A 85 -5.73 7.46 5.89
N TRP A 86 -6.12 6.41 5.17
CA TRP A 86 -6.54 5.16 5.81
C TRP A 86 -5.43 4.52 6.65
N GLU A 87 -4.19 4.51 6.18
CA GLU A 87 -3.07 4.02 6.97
C GLU A 87 -2.82 4.89 8.20
N ALA A 88 -2.90 6.21 8.11
CA ALA A 88 -2.72 7.10 9.26
C ALA A 88 -3.76 6.82 10.35
N PHE A 89 -5.04 6.74 10.01
CA PHE A 89 -6.09 6.44 10.98
C PHE A 89 -5.90 5.08 11.66
N LYS A 90 -5.51 4.05 10.90
CA LYS A 90 -5.20 2.73 11.47
C LYS A 90 -3.99 2.76 12.40
N VAL A 91 -2.91 3.43 12.00
CA VAL A 91 -1.66 3.47 12.78
C VAL A 91 -1.82 4.28 14.06
N PHE A 92 -2.44 5.45 14.00
CA PHE A 92 -2.53 6.34 15.16
C PHE A 92 -3.72 6.00 16.06
N LEU A 93 -4.89 5.70 15.50
CA LEU A 93 -6.14 5.63 16.25
C LEU A 93 -6.77 4.24 16.30
N ASP A 94 -6.22 3.25 15.59
CA ASP A 94 -6.76 1.89 15.46
C ASP A 94 -8.24 1.86 15.01
N ARG A 95 -8.64 2.84 14.18
CA ARG A 95 -10.00 2.98 13.63
C ARG A 95 -9.97 3.43 12.18
N LEU A 96 -11.14 3.43 11.53
CA LEU A 96 -11.34 4.06 10.23
C LEU A 96 -11.84 5.50 10.40
N PRO A 97 -11.54 6.41 9.45
CA PRO A 97 -12.07 7.76 9.47
C PRO A 97 -13.59 7.78 9.27
N GLY A 98 -14.25 8.74 9.91
CA GLY A 98 -15.62 9.11 9.56
C GLY A 98 -15.69 9.78 8.19
N GLN A 99 -16.90 9.89 7.62
CA GLN A 99 -17.09 10.48 6.29
C GLN A 99 -16.56 11.92 6.21
N GLN A 100 -16.88 12.76 7.20
CA GLN A 100 -16.47 14.17 7.22
C GLN A 100 -14.96 14.32 7.39
N GLU A 101 -14.37 13.60 8.36
CA GLU A 101 -12.92 13.60 8.61
C GLU A 101 -12.17 13.18 7.34
N TYR A 102 -12.60 12.09 6.72
CA TYR A 102 -11.99 11.58 5.50
C TYR A 102 -12.02 12.61 4.37
N GLN A 103 -13.15 13.29 4.16
CA GLN A 103 -13.25 14.32 3.11
C GLN A 103 -12.34 15.52 3.40
N GLN A 104 -12.23 15.96 4.65
CA GLN A 104 -11.32 17.06 5.02
C GLN A 104 -9.87 16.71 4.72
N TRP A 105 -9.41 15.55 5.21
CA TRP A 105 -8.05 15.08 4.96
C TRP A 105 -7.77 14.85 3.47
N LEU A 106 -8.75 14.33 2.72
CA LEU A 106 -8.60 14.09 1.29
C LEU A 106 -8.43 15.40 0.52
N ASN A 107 -9.20 16.43 0.87
CA ASN A 107 -9.11 17.74 0.23
C ASN A 107 -7.76 18.42 0.48
N GLU A 108 -7.25 18.36 1.71
CA GLU A 108 -5.93 18.92 2.06
C GLU A 108 -4.78 18.17 1.36
N CYS A 109 -4.88 16.84 1.29
CA CYS A 109 -3.88 16.03 0.62
C CYS A 109 -3.90 16.23 -0.91
N GLU A 110 -5.08 16.28 -1.55
CA GLU A 110 -5.18 16.53 -3.00
C GLU A 110 -4.74 17.95 -3.37
N ALA A 111 -5.02 18.94 -2.52
CA ALA A 111 -4.54 20.31 -2.68
C ALA A 111 -3.01 20.43 -2.55
N GLY A 112 -2.34 19.40 -1.99
CA GLY A 112 -0.90 19.39 -1.75
C GLY A 112 -0.49 20.35 -0.63
N THR A 113 -1.44 20.80 0.19
CA THR A 113 -1.17 21.65 1.36
C THR A 113 -0.54 20.87 2.49
N MET A 114 -0.65 19.54 2.45
CA MET A 114 -0.09 18.67 3.45
C MET A 114 0.64 17.47 2.82
N ASN A 115 1.86 17.22 3.26
CA ASN A 115 2.63 16.02 2.91
C ASN A 115 2.39 14.86 3.91
N ILE A 116 2.90 13.67 3.59
CA ILE A 116 2.70 12.47 4.44
C ILE A 116 3.34 12.58 5.84
N PHE A 117 4.43 13.35 5.98
CA PHE A 117 5.10 13.57 7.27
C PHE A 117 4.34 14.57 8.13
N GLU A 118 3.79 15.62 7.52
CA GLU A 118 2.92 16.60 8.17
C GLU A 118 1.62 15.94 8.63
N MET A 119 1.07 15.01 7.84
CA MET A 119 -0.06 14.19 8.24
C MET A 119 0.26 13.45 9.54
N GLY A 120 1.36 12.68 9.57
CA GLY A 120 1.79 11.98 10.78
C GLY A 120 2.01 12.90 11.98
N THR A 121 2.54 14.11 11.76
CA THR A 121 2.72 15.13 12.80
C THR A 121 1.37 15.58 13.36
N ASN A 122 0.42 15.93 12.49
CA ASN A 122 -0.93 16.38 12.90
C ASN A 122 -1.68 15.29 13.70
N PHE A 123 -1.59 14.02 13.27
CA PHE A 123 -2.16 12.91 14.04
C PHE A 123 -1.50 12.76 15.40
N SER A 124 -0.16 12.79 15.46
CA SER A 124 0.58 12.63 16.73
C SER A 124 0.31 13.76 17.73
N GLN A 125 -0.02 14.95 17.25
CA GLN A 125 -0.31 16.12 18.08
C GLN A 125 -1.81 16.24 18.44
N SER A 126 -2.67 15.43 17.82
CA SER A 126 -4.10 15.47 18.09
C SER A 126 -4.43 15.00 19.50
N GLU A 127 -5.39 15.67 20.14
CA GLU A 127 -5.89 15.29 21.48
C GLU A 127 -6.46 13.87 21.48
N GLU A 128 -7.13 13.48 20.39
CA GLU A 128 -7.70 12.14 20.24
C GLU A 128 -6.60 11.07 20.37
N TYR A 129 -5.49 11.23 19.65
CA TYR A 129 -4.34 10.32 19.72
C TYR A 129 -3.70 10.31 21.11
N GLN A 130 -3.51 11.47 21.74
CA GLN A 130 -2.94 11.56 23.09
C GLN A 130 -3.82 10.87 24.14
N SER A 131 -5.14 11.00 24.02
CA SER A 131 -6.09 10.30 24.88
C SER A 131 -6.07 8.79 24.64
N PHE A 132 -5.92 8.37 23.38
CA PHE A 132 -5.86 6.97 22.99
C PHE A 132 -4.60 6.30 23.56
N ILE A 133 -3.42 6.90 23.37
CA ILE A 133 -2.16 6.32 23.86
C ILE A 133 -2.13 6.27 25.40
N ALA A 134 -2.69 7.27 26.09
CA ALA A 134 -2.82 7.26 27.54
C ALA A 134 -3.69 6.09 28.03
N LYS A 135 -4.86 5.88 27.39
CA LYS A 135 -5.75 4.74 27.71
C LYS A 135 -5.08 3.40 27.45
N VAL A 136 -4.42 3.23 26.30
CA VAL A 136 -3.71 2.00 25.96
C VAL A 136 -2.61 1.71 26.98
N ARG A 137 -1.82 2.73 27.35
CA ARG A 137 -0.78 2.63 28.37
C ARG A 137 -1.36 2.15 29.72
N ASP A 138 -2.45 2.75 30.16
CA ASP A 138 -3.09 2.38 31.44
C ASP A 138 -3.66 0.95 31.41
N MET A 139 -4.23 0.51 30.28
CA MET A 139 -4.69 -0.86 30.09
C MET A 139 -3.53 -1.87 30.14
N VAL A 140 -2.39 -1.53 29.52
CA VAL A 140 -1.19 -2.37 29.54
C VAL A 140 -0.64 -2.50 30.96
N PHE A 141 -0.52 -1.39 31.70
CA PHE A 141 -0.08 -1.42 33.09
C PHE A 141 -0.98 -2.28 33.98
N LYS A 142 -2.31 -2.17 33.84
CA LYS A 142 -3.25 -3.01 34.58
C LYS A 142 -3.13 -4.49 34.23
N LYS A 143 -2.90 -4.84 32.95
CA LYS A 143 -2.68 -6.23 32.54
C LYS A 143 -1.40 -6.80 33.15
N ILE A 144 -0.31 -6.02 33.16
CA ILE A 144 0.96 -6.44 33.75
C ILE A 144 0.82 -6.63 35.26
N SER A 145 0.17 -5.71 35.98
CA SER A 145 0.00 -5.85 37.44
C SER A 145 -0.87 -7.04 37.81
N VAL A 146 -1.93 -7.33 37.03
CA VAL A 146 -2.74 -8.55 37.21
C VAL A 146 -1.91 -9.80 36.89
N GLY A 147 -1.17 -9.82 35.78
CA GLY A 147 -0.31 -10.95 35.40
C GLY A 147 0.81 -11.23 36.40
N HIS A 148 1.45 -10.19 36.94
CA HIS A 148 2.41 -10.32 38.03
C HIS A 148 1.74 -10.82 39.31
N SER A 149 0.58 -10.27 39.69
CA SER A 149 -0.16 -10.73 40.88
C SER A 149 -0.47 -12.22 40.82
N PHE A 150 -0.87 -12.75 39.66
CA PHE A 150 -1.08 -14.20 39.48
C PHE A 150 0.22 -15.02 39.44
N SER A 151 1.35 -14.46 38.99
CA SER A 151 2.65 -15.14 38.99
C SER A 151 3.27 -15.29 40.38
N TYR A 152 2.87 -14.49 41.37
CA TYR A 152 3.30 -14.61 42.76
C TYR A 152 2.40 -15.51 43.62
N ILE A 153 1.33 -16.08 43.05
CA ILE A 153 0.35 -16.93 43.77
C ILE A 153 0.57 -18.44 43.52
N TYR A 154 1.59 -18.83 42.76
CA TYR A 154 2.00 -20.23 42.55
C TYR A 154 3.37 -20.54 43.14
#